data_AF-A0A958T2E9-F1
#
_entry.id   AF-A0A958T2E9-F1
#
_cell.length_a   1.000
_cell.length_b   1.000
_cell.length_c   1.000
_cell.angle_alpha   90.00
_cell.angle_beta   90.00
_cell.angle_gamma   90.00
#
_symmetry.space_group_name_H-M   'P 1'
#
loop_
_entity.id
_entity.type
_entity.pdbx_description
1 polymer ?
#
loop_
_entity_poly.entity_id
_entity_poly.type
_entity_poly.pdbx_seq_one_letter_code
_entity_poly.pdbx_strand_id
1 'polypeptide(L)'
;YQDLRRAYYLLSGQRSNAGDVISRYIGGVYVDRAMIGQEGGTQPYTPVSLEDQKRAMNALSKYIFAPDAFDAPNDLYNYLAMQRRGYHFFSGTEDPKIHDQVLRYQKNVLNHLLHPRTLQRITDSQLYGNDYSLSSMMSDLTDAIFKADIYGNVNSFRQNLQVEYTNRLIGMLLGNSADRYDNNSKSMAIYSLNKIKSMAAPSGDVSSRAHKLYLRTLIDNAMDEIK
;
A
#
# COMPACT_ATOMS: atom_id res chain seq x y z
N TYR A 1 21.09 13.67 -20.57
CA TYR A 1 19.91 13.69 -19.67
C TYR A 1 18.82 12.71 -20.06
N GLN A 2 18.51 12.50 -21.35
CA GLN A 2 17.48 11.52 -21.74
C GLN A 2 17.79 10.08 -21.28
N ASP A 3 19.05 9.64 -21.36
CA ASP A 3 19.43 8.30 -20.90
C ASP A 3 19.34 8.16 -19.38
N LEU A 4 19.73 9.21 -18.62
CA LEU A 4 19.55 9.28 -17.17
C LEU A 4 18.06 9.20 -16.80
N ARG A 5 17.21 9.98 -17.49
CA ARG A 5 15.76 9.93 -17.33
C ARG A 5 15.22 8.54 -17.60
N ARG A 6 15.65 7.89 -18.69
CA ARG A 6 15.23 6.53 -19.06
C ARG A 6 15.67 5.52 -18.00
N ALA A 7 16.92 5.59 -17.53
CA ALA A 7 17.45 4.72 -16.50
C ALA A 7 16.68 4.87 -15.18
N TYR A 8 16.41 6.11 -14.76
CA TYR A 8 15.58 6.40 -13.59
C TYR A 8 14.19 5.74 -13.70
N TYR A 9 13.44 6.01 -14.78
CA TYR A 9 12.11 5.43 -14.95
C TYR A 9 12.12 3.91 -15.09
N LEU A 10 13.15 3.32 -15.70
CA LEU A 10 13.31 1.88 -15.79
C LEU A 10 13.52 1.28 -14.39
N LEU A 11 14.44 1.80 -13.59
CA LEU A 11 14.73 1.32 -12.25
C LEU A 11 13.52 1.50 -11.31
N SER A 12 12.87 2.67 -11.36
CA SER A 12 11.63 2.92 -10.62
C SER A 12 10.52 1.95 -11.02
N GLY A 13 10.41 1.63 -12.31
CA GLY A 13 9.46 0.64 -12.83
C GLY A 13 9.77 -0.78 -12.32
N GLN A 14 11.03 -1.21 -12.35
CA GLN A 14 11.44 -2.52 -11.82
C GLN A 14 11.16 -2.64 -10.32
N ARG A 15 11.40 -1.56 -9.56
CA ARG A 15 11.05 -1.51 -8.14
C ARG A 15 9.54 -1.65 -7.91
N SER A 16 8.71 -0.98 -8.70
CA SER A 16 7.26 -1.15 -8.65
C SER A 16 6.85 -2.60 -8.92
N ASN A 17 7.39 -3.20 -9.98
CA ASN A 17 7.10 -4.59 -10.33
C ASN A 17 7.51 -5.55 -9.22
N ALA A 18 8.67 -5.33 -8.59
CA ALA A 18 9.11 -6.11 -7.44
C ALA A 18 8.15 -5.96 -6.25
N GLY A 19 7.69 -4.75 -5.94
CA GLY A 19 6.65 -4.52 -4.92
C GLY A 19 5.36 -5.29 -5.22
N ASP A 20 4.91 -5.27 -6.47
CA ASP A 20 3.71 -6.01 -6.90
C ASP A 20 3.90 -7.53 -6.76
N VAL A 21 5.08 -8.06 -7.08
CA VAL A 21 5.39 -9.50 -6.89
C VAL A 21 5.43 -9.84 -5.41
N ILE A 22 6.12 -9.05 -4.57
CA ILE A 22 6.20 -9.28 -3.12
C ILE A 22 4.80 -9.26 -2.50
N SER A 23 3.92 -8.36 -2.92
CA SER A 23 2.56 -8.27 -2.38
C SER A 23 1.76 -9.57 -2.51
N ARG A 24 2.02 -10.39 -3.54
CA ARG A 24 1.31 -11.65 -3.81
C ARG A 24 1.60 -12.76 -2.81
N TYR A 25 2.69 -12.65 -2.05
CA TYR A 25 2.96 -13.59 -0.95
C TYR A 25 1.97 -13.39 0.20
N ILE A 26 1.51 -12.16 0.47
CA ILE A 26 0.58 -11.87 1.55
C ILE A 26 -0.82 -12.35 1.18
N GLY A 27 -1.35 -13.27 1.99
CA GLY A 27 -2.58 -13.99 1.67
C GLY A 27 -2.44 -14.87 0.43
N GLY A 28 -1.24 -15.25 0.02
CA GLY A 28 -1.01 -16.16 -1.10
C GLY A 28 -1.42 -17.60 -0.75
N VAL A 29 -1.87 -18.34 -1.75
CA VAL A 29 -2.18 -19.78 -1.64
C VAL A 29 -1.59 -20.47 -2.86
N TYR A 30 -0.67 -21.39 -2.64
CA TYR A 30 -0.16 -22.28 -3.68
C TYR A 30 -1.25 -23.28 -4.08
N VAL A 31 -1.38 -23.52 -5.37
CA VAL A 31 -2.40 -24.41 -5.93
C VAL A 31 -1.71 -25.59 -6.63
N ASP A 32 -1.94 -26.78 -6.12
CA ASP A 32 -1.63 -28.03 -6.81
C ASP A 32 -2.89 -28.53 -7.55
N ARG A 33 -2.72 -28.94 -8.81
CA ARG A 33 -3.80 -29.41 -9.70
C ARG A 33 -3.64 -30.88 -10.09
N ALA A 34 -2.78 -31.62 -9.41
CA ALA A 34 -2.66 -33.06 -9.59
C ALA A 34 -4.00 -33.77 -9.33
N MET A 35 -4.29 -34.79 -10.13
CA MET A 35 -5.49 -35.61 -9.94
C MET A 35 -5.31 -36.54 -8.73
N ILE A 36 -6.43 -37.01 -8.16
CA ILE A 36 -6.40 -37.97 -7.05
C ILE A 36 -5.61 -39.21 -7.47
N GLY A 37 -4.55 -39.54 -6.70
CA GLY A 37 -3.68 -40.68 -6.97
C GLY A 37 -2.58 -40.44 -8.00
N GLN A 38 -2.44 -39.22 -8.54
CA GLN A 38 -1.33 -38.87 -9.40
C GLN A 38 -0.03 -38.80 -8.58
N GLU A 39 1.00 -39.53 -9.04
CA GLU A 39 2.31 -39.54 -8.40
C GLU A 39 2.91 -38.12 -8.36
N GLY A 40 3.43 -37.73 -7.19
CA GLY A 40 3.95 -36.38 -6.95
C GLY A 40 2.90 -35.31 -6.62
N GLY A 41 1.61 -35.64 -6.59
CA GLY A 41 0.56 -34.73 -6.15
C GLY A 41 0.65 -34.39 -4.66
N THR A 42 0.47 -33.11 -4.34
CA THR A 42 0.45 -32.58 -2.97
C THR A 42 -0.92 -32.03 -2.60
N GLN A 43 -1.03 -31.35 -1.45
CA GLN A 43 -2.28 -30.72 -1.02
C GLN A 43 -2.72 -29.65 -2.05
N PRO A 44 -3.97 -29.72 -2.57
CA PRO A 44 -4.43 -28.81 -3.63
C PRO A 44 -4.34 -27.34 -3.28
N TYR A 45 -4.50 -26.98 -2.00
CA TYR A 45 -4.36 -25.61 -1.50
C TYR A 45 -3.42 -25.58 -0.32
N THR A 46 -2.31 -24.86 -0.48
CA THR A 46 -1.31 -24.67 0.58
C THR A 46 -1.08 -23.16 0.77
N PRO A 47 -1.56 -22.56 1.86
CA PRO A 47 -1.27 -21.16 2.16
C PRO A 47 0.24 -20.89 2.23
N VAL A 48 0.66 -19.70 1.83
CA VAL A 48 2.04 -19.25 2.01
C VAL A 48 2.36 -19.24 3.52
N SER A 49 3.56 -19.71 3.91
CA SER A 49 3.94 -19.79 5.32
C SER A 49 3.92 -18.41 6.00
N LEU A 50 3.64 -18.37 7.31
CA LEU A 50 3.65 -17.13 8.08
C LEU A 50 4.97 -16.37 7.93
N GLU A 51 6.09 -17.10 7.96
CA GLU A 51 7.43 -16.53 7.79
C GLU A 51 7.57 -15.78 6.46
N ASP A 52 7.17 -16.41 5.36
CA ASP A 52 7.25 -15.82 4.02
C ASP A 52 6.31 -14.60 3.88
N GLN A 53 5.11 -14.66 4.47
CA GLN A 53 4.19 -13.53 4.47
C GLN A 53 4.69 -12.35 5.29
N LYS A 54 5.28 -12.60 6.47
CA LYS A 54 5.92 -11.57 7.31
C LYS A 54 7.16 -10.99 6.63
N ARG A 55 7.97 -11.84 5.99
CA ARG A 55 9.12 -11.41 5.18
C ARG A 55 8.66 -10.48 4.05
N ALA A 56 7.57 -10.82 3.37
CA ALA A 56 6.98 -9.96 2.34
C ALA A 56 6.49 -8.62 2.91
N MET A 57 5.76 -8.62 4.03
CA MET A 57 5.30 -7.38 4.68
C MET A 57 6.47 -6.48 5.09
N ASN A 58 7.52 -7.06 5.67
CA ASN A 58 8.73 -6.32 6.05
C ASN A 58 9.46 -5.75 4.82
N ALA A 59 9.53 -6.50 3.72
CA ALA A 59 10.12 -6.01 2.47
C ALA A 59 9.31 -4.84 1.88
N LEU A 60 7.98 -4.91 1.88
CA LEU A 60 7.14 -3.79 1.45
C LEU A 60 7.28 -2.57 2.36
N SER A 61 7.29 -2.78 3.67
CA SER A 61 7.53 -1.74 4.66
C SER A 61 8.83 -0.99 4.37
N LYS A 62 9.93 -1.72 4.17
CA LYS A 62 11.26 -1.15 3.90
C LYS A 62 11.39 -0.50 2.52
N TYR A 63 10.94 -1.18 1.46
CA TYR A 63 11.29 -0.79 0.09
C TYR A 63 10.17 -0.07 -0.66
N ILE A 64 8.94 -0.04 -0.16
CA ILE A 64 7.82 0.63 -0.83
C ILE A 64 7.20 1.70 0.06
N PHE A 65 7.07 1.43 1.36
CA PHE A 65 6.36 2.36 2.23
C PHE A 65 7.29 3.32 2.97
N ALA A 66 8.50 2.92 3.38
CA ALA A 66 9.38 3.71 4.24
C ALA A 66 9.56 5.18 3.80
N PRO A 67 9.79 6.12 4.74
CA PRO A 67 9.97 7.54 4.44
C PRO A 67 11.04 7.85 3.40
N ASP A 68 12.09 7.04 3.37
CA ASP A 68 13.27 7.11 2.51
C ASP A 68 13.22 6.13 1.34
N ALA A 69 12.10 5.40 1.15
CA ALA A 69 12.01 4.35 0.16
C ALA A 69 12.40 4.89 -1.23
N PHE A 70 11.84 6.01 -1.66
CA PHE A 70 12.10 6.55 -3.00
C PHE A 70 13.06 7.75 -2.98
N ASP A 71 13.93 7.84 -1.98
CA ASP A 71 14.96 8.86 -1.96
C ASP A 71 15.88 8.71 -3.18
N ALA A 72 16.10 9.85 -3.84
CA ALA A 72 17.04 9.98 -4.94
C ALA A 72 18.18 10.91 -4.49
N PRO A 73 19.40 10.74 -5.02
CA PRO A 73 20.49 11.68 -4.78
C PRO A 73 20.03 13.12 -5.05
N ASN A 74 20.50 14.05 -4.21
CA ASN A 74 20.18 15.46 -4.35
C ASN A 74 20.42 15.93 -5.79
N ASP A 75 19.49 16.75 -6.28
CA ASP A 75 19.42 17.30 -7.64
C ASP A 75 19.06 16.34 -8.78
N LEU A 76 18.97 15.01 -8.57
CA LEU A 76 18.64 14.07 -9.66
C LEU A 76 17.36 14.45 -10.40
N TYR A 77 16.32 14.87 -9.67
CA TYR A 77 15.03 15.23 -10.25
C TYR A 77 15.11 16.41 -11.22
N ASN A 78 16.04 17.35 -10.99
CA ASN A 78 16.28 18.49 -11.88
C ASN A 78 16.85 18.06 -13.24
N TYR A 79 17.43 16.86 -13.31
CA TYR A 79 18.04 16.29 -14.51
C TYR A 79 17.13 15.30 -15.26
N LEU A 80 15.87 15.14 -14.84
CA LEU A 80 14.87 14.28 -15.50
C LEU A 80 14.08 14.97 -16.62
N ALA A 81 14.50 16.17 -17.03
CA ALA A 81 13.89 16.88 -18.15
C ALA A 81 13.97 16.06 -19.45
N MET A 82 12.88 16.07 -20.22
CA MET A 82 12.84 15.44 -21.54
C MET A 82 13.76 16.17 -22.51
N GLN A 83 14.50 15.43 -23.35
CA GLN A 83 15.37 16.04 -24.35
C GLN A 83 14.60 16.69 -25.50
N ARG A 84 13.42 16.17 -25.86
CA ARG A 84 12.54 16.79 -26.86
C ARG A 84 11.76 17.93 -26.20
N ARG A 85 11.98 19.15 -26.68
CA ARG A 85 11.34 20.40 -26.25
C ARG A 85 10.26 20.81 -27.26
N GLY A 86 9.16 21.41 -26.82
CA GLY A 86 8.13 22.00 -27.69
C GLY A 86 6.70 21.83 -27.18
N TYR A 87 5.73 22.56 -27.75
CA TYR A 87 4.36 22.75 -27.25
C TYR A 87 3.40 21.53 -27.26
N HIS A 88 3.89 20.30 -27.41
CA HIS A 88 3.05 19.09 -27.49
C HIS A 88 2.78 18.43 -26.13
N PHE A 89 2.55 19.21 -25.07
CA PHE A 89 2.23 18.65 -23.76
C PHE A 89 0.77 18.24 -23.61
N PHE A 90 -0.08 18.55 -24.59
CA PHE A 90 -1.53 18.28 -24.54
C PHE A 90 -2.12 18.73 -23.20
N SER A 91 -2.54 17.79 -22.35
CA SER A 91 -3.09 18.05 -21.01
C SER A 91 -2.06 18.02 -19.87
N GLY A 92 -0.79 17.76 -20.15
CA GLY A 92 0.28 17.63 -19.15
C GLY A 92 1.25 18.82 -19.11
N THR A 93 2.23 18.74 -18.21
CA THR A 93 3.34 19.69 -18.06
C THR A 93 4.69 18.97 -18.21
N GLU A 94 5.76 19.72 -18.51
CA GLU A 94 7.11 19.17 -18.75
C GLU A 94 7.76 18.56 -17.51
N ASP A 95 7.43 19.07 -16.32
CA ASP A 95 8.10 18.74 -15.07
C ASP A 95 7.72 17.34 -14.56
N PRO A 96 8.69 16.59 -14.00
CA PRO A 96 8.47 15.22 -13.56
C PRO A 96 7.56 15.18 -12.31
N LYS A 97 6.43 14.47 -12.43
CA LYS A 97 5.48 14.25 -11.33
C LYS A 97 5.93 13.11 -10.42
N ILE A 98 7.01 13.34 -9.67
CA ILE A 98 7.66 12.29 -8.86
C ILE A 98 6.74 11.79 -7.73
N HIS A 99 6.04 12.70 -7.04
CA HIS A 99 5.04 12.32 -6.03
C HIS A 99 3.97 11.40 -6.60
N ASP A 100 3.38 11.75 -7.75
CA ASP A 100 2.35 10.93 -8.39
C ASP A 100 2.90 9.58 -8.86
N GLN A 101 4.13 9.57 -9.36
CA GLN A 101 4.81 8.34 -9.77
C GLN A 101 5.01 7.39 -8.58
N VAL A 102 5.57 7.89 -7.48
CA VAL A 102 5.82 7.12 -6.26
C VAL A 102 4.51 6.62 -5.66
N LEU A 103 3.52 7.51 -5.55
CA LEU A 103 2.19 7.16 -5.04
C LEU A 103 1.54 6.09 -5.91
N ARG A 104 1.67 6.14 -7.25
CA ARG A 104 1.15 5.10 -8.15
C ARG A 104 1.73 3.72 -7.83
N TYR A 105 3.03 3.63 -7.54
CA TYR A 105 3.66 2.35 -7.19
C TYR A 105 3.14 1.81 -5.87
N GLN A 106 3.00 2.67 -4.87
CA GLN A 106 2.41 2.30 -3.58
C GLN A 106 0.94 1.88 -3.73
N LYS A 107 0.17 2.58 -4.57
CA LYS A 107 -1.22 2.25 -4.91
C LYS A 107 -1.35 0.87 -5.54
N ASN A 108 -0.41 0.43 -6.39
CA ASN A 108 -0.46 -0.90 -6.98
C ASN A 108 -0.36 -2.00 -5.93
N VAL A 109 0.55 -1.85 -4.96
CA VAL A 109 0.66 -2.75 -3.81
C VAL A 109 -0.62 -2.71 -2.97
N LEU A 110 -1.13 -1.53 -2.65
CA LEU A 110 -2.38 -1.38 -1.89
C LEU A 110 -3.61 -1.93 -2.62
N ASN A 111 -3.65 -1.84 -3.96
CA ASN A 111 -4.71 -2.43 -4.78
C ASN A 111 -4.78 -3.94 -4.59
N HIS A 112 -3.65 -4.62 -4.41
CA HIS A 112 -3.62 -6.04 -4.13
C HIS A 112 -3.99 -6.35 -2.67
N LEU A 113 -3.30 -5.71 -1.72
CA LEU A 113 -3.41 -6.02 -0.29
C LEU A 113 -4.79 -5.71 0.28
N LEU A 114 -5.44 -4.64 -0.20
CA LEU A 114 -6.77 -4.22 0.25
C LEU A 114 -7.88 -4.67 -0.70
N HIS A 115 -7.60 -5.53 -1.67
CA HIS A 115 -8.65 -6.02 -2.57
C HIS A 115 -9.66 -6.89 -1.79
N PRO A 116 -10.99 -6.78 -2.01
CA PRO A 116 -11.98 -7.57 -1.29
C PRO A 116 -11.69 -9.07 -1.33
N ARG A 117 -11.34 -9.59 -2.52
CA ARG A 117 -10.96 -11.02 -2.70
C ARG A 117 -9.69 -11.42 -1.95
N THR A 118 -8.72 -10.51 -1.80
CA THR A 118 -7.48 -10.81 -1.06
C THR A 118 -7.78 -10.90 0.43
N LEU A 119 -8.52 -9.93 0.97
CA LEU A 119 -8.89 -9.90 2.39
C LEU A 119 -9.77 -11.11 2.76
N GLN A 120 -10.79 -11.40 1.94
CA GLN A 120 -11.62 -12.59 2.11
C GLN A 120 -10.78 -13.88 2.06
N ARG A 121 -9.85 -14.00 1.11
CA ARG A 121 -8.97 -15.17 1.01
C ARG A 121 -8.09 -15.34 2.25
N ILE A 122 -7.60 -14.25 2.86
CA ILE A 122 -6.86 -14.32 4.13
C ILE A 122 -7.73 -14.85 5.27
N THR A 123 -9.01 -14.45 5.31
CA THR A 123 -9.99 -15.01 6.26
C THR A 123 -10.22 -16.50 6.00
N ASP A 124 -10.59 -16.87 4.77
CA ASP A 124 -10.97 -18.25 4.43
C ASP A 124 -9.80 -19.22 4.57
N SER A 125 -8.58 -18.78 4.21
CA SER A 125 -7.38 -19.60 4.31
C SER A 125 -6.97 -19.97 5.72
N GLN A 126 -7.44 -19.26 6.74
CA GLN A 126 -7.24 -19.69 8.13
C GLN A 126 -7.91 -21.05 8.41
N LEU A 127 -8.99 -21.38 7.71
CA LEU A 127 -9.67 -22.67 7.85
C LEU A 127 -8.86 -23.85 7.31
N TYR A 128 -7.84 -23.59 6.50
CA TYR A 128 -7.00 -24.63 5.88
C TYR A 128 -5.50 -24.34 6.00
N GLY A 129 -5.09 -23.62 7.05
CA GLY A 129 -3.69 -23.55 7.49
C GLY A 129 -2.95 -22.22 7.27
N ASN A 130 -3.64 -21.12 6.97
CA ASN A 130 -3.00 -19.79 6.94
C ASN A 130 -2.88 -19.23 8.36
N ASP A 131 -1.64 -19.10 8.84
CA ASP A 131 -1.34 -18.57 10.17
C ASP A 131 -1.25 -17.03 10.21
N TYR A 132 -1.26 -16.35 9.05
CA TYR A 132 -1.26 -14.89 9.01
C TYR A 132 -2.69 -14.36 8.95
N SER A 133 -3.29 -14.15 10.12
CA SER A 133 -4.67 -13.69 10.25
C SER A 133 -4.90 -12.31 9.65
N LEU A 134 -6.14 -12.04 9.21
CA LEU A 134 -6.55 -10.74 8.66
C LEU A 134 -6.23 -9.59 9.62
N SER A 135 -6.47 -9.79 10.93
CA SER A 135 -6.20 -8.78 11.95
C SER A 135 -4.72 -8.46 12.08
N SER A 136 -3.85 -9.48 12.06
CA SER A 136 -2.40 -9.31 12.07
C SER A 136 -1.92 -8.60 10.82
N MET A 137 -2.39 -9.03 9.65
CA MET A 137 -2.00 -8.46 8.36
C MET A 137 -2.37 -6.97 8.24
N MET A 138 -3.61 -6.60 8.55
CA MET A 138 -4.04 -5.20 8.47
C MET A 138 -3.38 -4.32 9.54
N SER A 139 -3.10 -4.88 10.73
CA SER A 139 -2.37 -4.16 11.78
C SER A 139 -0.93 -3.86 11.37
N ASP A 140 -0.24 -4.83 10.79
CA ASP A 140 1.13 -4.68 10.29
C ASP A 140 1.19 -3.71 9.10
N LEU A 141 0.22 -3.78 8.18
CA LEU A 141 0.13 -2.86 7.05
C LEU A 141 -0.07 -1.41 7.52
N THR A 142 -0.98 -1.20 8.49
CA THR A 142 -1.17 0.12 9.11
C THR A 142 0.12 0.60 9.76
N ASP A 143 0.82 -0.27 10.47
CA ASP A 143 2.08 0.06 11.13
C ASP A 143 3.20 0.42 10.15
N ALA A 144 3.34 -0.34 9.06
CA ALA A 144 4.30 -0.06 7.99
C ALA A 144 4.08 1.32 7.34
N ILE A 145 2.83 1.76 7.24
CA ILE A 145 2.47 3.03 6.60
C ILE A 145 2.59 4.22 7.57
N PHE A 146 2.41 4.04 8.88
CA PHE A 146 2.33 5.17 9.83
C PHE A 146 3.48 5.24 10.84
N LYS A 147 3.90 4.12 11.45
CA LYS A 147 4.72 4.18 12.68
C LYS A 147 6.09 4.86 12.51
N ALA A 148 6.66 4.82 11.31
CA ALA A 148 8.00 5.35 11.07
C ALA A 148 8.11 6.87 11.27
N ASP A 149 7.03 7.63 11.05
CA ASP A 149 7.09 9.10 11.00
C ASP A 149 5.88 9.83 11.60
N ILE A 150 4.75 9.15 11.85
CA ILE A 150 3.50 9.80 12.27
C ILE A 150 3.62 10.60 13.60
N TYR A 151 4.55 10.24 14.48
CA TYR A 151 4.76 10.93 15.75
C TYR A 151 5.65 12.19 15.64
N GLY A 152 6.32 12.39 14.50
CA GLY A 152 7.23 13.51 14.24
C GLY A 152 6.85 14.29 12.98
N ASN A 153 7.85 14.65 12.18
CA ASN A 153 7.64 15.28 10.88
C ASN A 153 7.34 14.22 9.82
N VAL A 154 6.30 14.44 9.01
CA VAL A 154 5.89 13.54 7.93
C VAL A 154 6.22 14.22 6.59
N ASN A 155 7.09 13.61 5.79
CA ASN A 155 7.46 14.16 4.49
C ASN A 155 6.29 14.08 3.48
N SER A 156 6.35 14.86 2.39
CA SER A 156 5.24 14.98 1.43
C SER A 156 4.92 13.68 0.67
N PHE A 157 5.88 12.78 0.45
CA PHE A 157 5.60 11.45 -0.12
C PHE A 157 4.76 10.61 0.84
N ARG A 158 5.10 10.65 2.13
CA ARG A 158 4.44 9.89 3.19
C ARG A 158 3.06 10.46 3.51
N GLN A 159 2.89 11.78 3.44
CA GLN A 159 1.56 12.40 3.56
C GLN A 159 0.60 11.85 2.50
N ASN A 160 1.02 11.79 1.23
CA ASN A 160 0.23 11.23 0.14
C ASN A 160 -0.14 9.75 0.36
N LEU A 161 0.84 8.92 0.77
CA LEU A 161 0.61 7.51 1.05
C LEU A 161 -0.40 7.30 2.19
N GLN A 162 -0.23 8.04 3.30
CA GLN A 162 -1.07 7.93 4.49
C GLN A 162 -2.51 8.35 4.20
N VAL A 163 -2.71 9.43 3.42
CA VAL A 163 -4.03 9.86 2.96
C VAL A 163 -4.65 8.81 2.04
N GLU A 164 -3.92 8.30 1.05
CA GLU A 164 -4.42 7.28 0.12
C GLU A 164 -4.85 6.00 0.85
N TYR A 165 -4.06 5.52 1.82
CA TYR A 165 -4.42 4.35 2.62
C TYR A 165 -5.68 4.61 3.47
N THR A 166 -5.74 5.75 4.14
CA THR A 166 -6.91 6.17 4.94
C THR A 166 -8.17 6.22 4.09
N ASN A 167 -8.10 6.85 2.91
CA ASN A 167 -9.23 6.92 1.98
C ASN A 167 -9.66 5.55 1.45
N ARG A 168 -8.72 4.60 1.27
CA ARG A 168 -9.08 3.22 0.89
C ARG A 168 -9.84 2.52 2.00
N LEU A 169 -9.40 2.64 3.25
CA LEU A 169 -10.10 2.08 4.39
C LEU A 169 -11.52 2.68 4.52
N ILE A 170 -11.67 3.99 4.32
CA ILE A 170 -12.98 4.65 4.26
C ILE A 170 -13.81 4.08 3.09
N GLY A 171 -13.21 3.93 1.92
CA GLY A 171 -13.85 3.36 0.72
C GLY A 171 -14.29 1.90 0.88
N MET A 172 -13.64 1.11 1.76
CA MET A 172 -14.11 -0.23 2.11
C MET A 172 -15.45 -0.22 2.84
N LEU A 173 -15.78 0.90 3.49
CA LEU A 173 -16.97 1.07 4.33
C LEU A 173 -18.09 1.84 3.61
N LEU A 174 -17.71 2.93 2.92
CA LEU A 174 -18.66 3.90 2.35
C LEU A 174 -18.55 4.04 0.82
N GLY A 175 -17.58 3.38 0.18
CA GLY A 175 -17.37 3.50 -1.25
C GLY A 175 -18.36 2.68 -2.09
N ASN A 176 -18.37 2.92 -3.41
CA ASN A 176 -19.22 2.22 -4.39
C ASN A 176 -19.00 0.69 -4.48
N SER A 177 -17.98 0.15 -3.82
CA SER A 177 -17.68 -1.28 -3.76
C SER A 177 -17.65 -1.82 -2.32
N ALA A 178 -18.21 -1.06 -1.37
CA ALA A 178 -18.29 -1.46 0.04
C ALA A 178 -19.08 -2.77 0.23
N ASP A 179 -20.07 -3.02 -0.62
CA ASP A 179 -20.86 -4.26 -0.65
C ASP A 179 -20.01 -5.51 -0.95
N ARG A 180 -18.85 -5.37 -1.61
CA ARG A 180 -17.94 -6.48 -1.95
C ARG A 180 -17.07 -6.93 -0.80
N TYR A 181 -16.94 -6.13 0.26
CA TYR A 181 -16.12 -6.47 1.42
C TYR A 181 -16.95 -7.25 2.45
N ASP A 182 -16.38 -8.35 2.94
CA ASP A 182 -16.97 -9.11 4.05
C ASP A 182 -16.95 -8.32 5.36
N ASN A 183 -17.74 -8.78 6.33
CA ASN A 183 -17.86 -8.09 7.62
C ASN A 183 -16.53 -8.04 8.37
N ASN A 184 -15.72 -9.10 8.28
CA ASN A 184 -14.40 -9.16 8.92
C ASN A 184 -13.46 -8.05 8.39
N SER A 185 -13.44 -7.85 7.08
CA SER A 185 -12.67 -6.78 6.42
C SER A 185 -13.17 -5.39 6.83
N LYS A 186 -14.49 -5.19 6.90
CA LYS A 186 -15.08 -3.92 7.34
C LYS A 186 -14.75 -3.62 8.80
N SER A 187 -14.90 -4.60 9.69
CA SER A 187 -14.53 -4.46 11.10
C SER A 187 -13.04 -4.10 11.25
N MET A 188 -12.16 -4.73 10.47
CA MET A 188 -10.74 -4.40 10.49
C MET A 188 -10.41 -3.03 9.87
N ALA A 189 -11.19 -2.57 8.89
CA ALA A 189 -11.06 -1.21 8.37
C ALA A 189 -11.41 -0.16 9.44
N ILE A 190 -12.52 -0.34 10.17
CA ILE A 190 -12.91 0.54 11.29
C ILE A 190 -11.82 0.53 12.37
N TYR A 191 -11.31 -0.65 12.75
CA TYR A 191 -10.22 -0.76 13.72
C TYR A 191 -8.97 0.00 13.26
N SER A 192 -8.58 -0.17 11.99
CA SER A 192 -7.41 0.49 11.41
C SER A 192 -7.59 2.01 11.36
N LEU A 193 -8.77 2.51 11.00
CA LEU A 193 -9.09 3.95 11.02
C LEU A 193 -8.99 4.54 12.43
N ASN A 194 -9.53 3.86 13.45
CA ASN A 194 -9.39 4.28 14.85
C ASN A 194 -7.93 4.28 15.32
N LYS A 195 -7.13 3.28 14.91
CA LYS A 195 -5.69 3.23 15.18
C LYS A 195 -4.95 4.38 14.49
N ILE A 196 -5.29 4.72 13.24
CA ILE A 196 -4.70 5.88 12.55
C ILE A 196 -5.05 7.17 13.28
N LYS A 197 -6.32 7.37 13.64
CA LYS A 197 -6.78 8.56 14.38
C LYS A 197 -6.04 8.73 15.70
N SER A 198 -5.79 7.64 16.43
CA SER A 198 -5.04 7.70 17.70
C SER A 198 -3.56 8.06 17.49
N MET A 199 -2.93 7.57 16.42
CA MET A 199 -1.55 7.93 16.08
C MET A 199 -1.39 9.35 15.54
N ALA A 200 -2.38 9.87 14.81
CA ALA A 200 -2.35 11.18 14.15
C ALA A 200 -2.54 12.37 15.12
N ALA A 201 -1.89 12.35 16.28
CA ALA A 201 -1.91 13.48 17.21
C ALA A 201 -1.21 14.71 16.59
N PRO A 202 -1.66 15.96 16.87
CA PRO A 202 -1.05 17.17 16.31
C PRO A 202 0.39 17.39 16.82
N SER A 203 1.38 16.87 16.11
CA SER A 203 2.81 17.04 16.40
C SER A 203 3.63 17.31 15.13
N GLY A 204 4.88 17.74 15.31
CA GLY A 204 5.81 18.08 14.22
C GLY A 204 5.65 19.52 13.72
N ASP A 205 6.18 19.77 12.53
CA ASP A 205 6.12 21.07 11.85
C ASP A 205 4.69 21.45 11.39
N VAL A 206 4.54 22.64 10.81
CA VAL A 206 3.23 23.16 10.36
C VAL A 206 2.59 22.24 9.33
N SER A 207 3.36 21.74 8.35
CA SER A 207 2.84 20.83 7.32
C SER A 207 2.37 19.50 7.92
N SER A 208 3.14 18.93 8.84
CA SER A 208 2.84 17.67 9.52
C SER A 208 1.60 17.79 10.41
N ARG A 209 1.46 18.91 11.13
CA ARG A 209 0.25 19.19 11.92
C ARG A 209 -0.99 19.35 11.05
N ALA A 210 -0.87 20.07 9.92
CA ALA A 210 -1.97 20.22 8.96
C ALA A 210 -2.39 18.87 8.34
N HIS A 211 -1.42 18.03 7.96
CA HIS A 211 -1.66 16.68 7.46
C HIS A 211 -2.38 15.78 8.49
N LYS A 212 -1.90 15.76 9.73
CA LYS A 212 -2.52 14.95 10.79
C LYS A 212 -3.93 15.43 11.13
N LEU A 213 -4.15 16.75 11.13
CA LEU A 213 -5.49 17.32 11.26
C LEU A 213 -6.40 16.83 10.10
N TYR A 214 -5.91 16.89 8.87
CA TYR A 214 -6.66 16.42 7.70
C TYR A 214 -7.03 14.93 7.79
N LEU A 215 -6.09 14.06 8.18
CA LEU A 215 -6.37 12.64 8.41
C LEU A 215 -7.47 12.42 9.44
N ARG A 216 -7.41 13.14 10.57
CA ARG A 216 -8.43 13.04 11.62
C ARG A 216 -9.79 13.49 11.11
N THR A 217 -9.86 14.61 10.39
CA THR A 217 -11.11 15.11 9.81
C THR A 217 -11.73 14.10 8.83
N LEU A 218 -10.92 13.48 7.95
CA LEU A 218 -11.41 12.43 7.05
C LEU A 218 -12.01 11.26 7.84
N ILE A 219 -11.32 10.82 8.89
CA ILE A 219 -11.77 9.69 9.72
C ILE A 219 -13.03 10.07 10.48
N ASP A 220 -13.10 11.25 11.09
CA ASP A 220 -14.26 11.70 11.88
C ASP A 220 -15.51 11.77 11.00
N ASN A 221 -15.42 12.42 9.83
CA ASN A 221 -16.52 12.49 8.88
C ASN A 221 -16.98 11.10 8.44
N ALA A 222 -16.04 10.20 8.14
CA ALA A 222 -16.37 8.83 7.76
C ALA A 222 -17.04 8.05 8.90
N MET A 223 -16.58 8.22 10.15
CA MET A 223 -17.19 7.56 11.31
C MET A 223 -18.63 8.05 11.57
N ASP A 224 -18.93 9.32 11.30
CA ASP A 224 -20.28 9.87 11.45
C ASP A 224 -21.26 9.33 10.38
N GLU A 225 -20.76 8.96 9.20
CA GLU A 225 -21.56 8.40 8.11
C GLU A 225 -21.82 6.89 8.23
N ILE A 226 -20.98 6.16 8.98
CA ILE A 226 -21.16 4.72 9.21
C ILE A 226 -22.34 4.51 10.16
N LYS A 227 -23.43 3.93 9.63
CA LYS A 227 -24.67 3.64 10.38
C LYS A 227 -24.66 2.26 11.02
#